data_AF-A0A1Z5TQQ3-F1
#
_entry.id   AF-A0A1Z5TQQ3-F1
#
_cell.length_a   1.000
_cell.length_b   1.000
_cell.length_c   1.000
_cell.angle_alpha   90.00
_cell.angle_beta   90.00
_cell.angle_gamma   90.00
#
_symmetry.space_group_name_H-M   'P 1'
#
loop_
_entity.id
_entity.type
_entity.pdbx_description
1 polymer ?
#
loop_
_entity_poly.entity_id
_entity_poly.type
_entity_poly.pdbx_seq_one_letter_code
_entity_poly.pdbx_strand_id
1 'polypeptide(L)'
;MSQITPAGRRRPREKYSRLICLGCRERRIRCELPSEIEPLDPDELRTIDTPCYRCKRLGLPCVVRRTVLGRPSPGRNSTPAAVCRPKGAEDTVSRIIIDMQVPACGNAYHEVASVYEQMPNAEDLVVARRFKENQLQRSHCQRWSGNLVHYHVPQSNERVLIIRALETLRRECVEDEWFRHLPAYVGHSPALDLSIKALVAACAYSRGTPHLTSKDCYQALALALQAVQTSIQQSQRKLDDILLASTALLAPFEGVVRKNGVPTKLHVDGLAAILLARSSTYPVTQLARDIVEFNACESSIMACILNRPSPFESVLPAYFANDNIGCAGSDQARLKAVGTELFVHLPRLLTLVRSVSLNGVSGGELPADAFHLYNSLLALQDQQAEQRLLQQIEVQSSPCSKTDSPQQSHLRFASVQDYEALAYYWQGRLNLLRVGQRLHDTSSACQIQTGRKRKPSRSLQSCPHSHQNEISRLAKNLLRCSKYTETLRLRKQIRLSAHAAAIVWGVIREDSSPCIYKSEIEKSSVLAMLLGRVNIALGAHPDLSSEDMNLAADAFAGGEPRGKFVELFVS
;
A
#
# COMPACT_ATOMS: atom_id res chain seq x y z
N MET A 1 -52.32 -4.55 52.53
CA MET A 1 -51.19 -5.14 53.30
C MET A 1 -50.09 -5.48 52.31
N SER A 2 -49.07 -4.62 52.27
CA SER A 2 -47.93 -4.74 51.36
C SER A 2 -46.80 -5.48 52.07
N GLN A 3 -46.33 -6.59 51.51
CA GLN A 3 -45.12 -7.27 52.01
C GLN A 3 -43.90 -6.86 51.19
N ILE A 4 -42.85 -6.54 51.96
CA ILE A 4 -41.58 -5.95 51.56
C ILE A 4 -40.64 -7.06 51.09
N THR A 5 -40.19 -7.00 49.83
CA THR A 5 -39.06 -7.81 49.33
C THR A 5 -37.74 -7.06 49.47
N PRO A 6 -36.67 -7.69 49.99
CA PRO A 6 -35.42 -7.02 50.31
C PRO A 6 -34.51 -6.78 49.10
N ALA A 7 -33.70 -5.75 49.24
CA ALA A 7 -32.77 -5.20 48.25
C ALA A 7 -31.66 -6.17 47.79
N GLY A 8 -31.07 -5.82 46.65
CA GLY A 8 -30.19 -6.65 45.85
C GLY A 8 -28.95 -7.20 46.55
N ARG A 9 -28.73 -8.51 46.36
CA ARG A 9 -27.44 -9.16 46.60
C ARG A 9 -26.53 -8.93 45.39
N ARG A 10 -25.62 -7.96 45.51
CA ARG A 10 -24.45 -7.86 44.63
C ARG A 10 -23.58 -9.11 44.84
N ARG A 11 -23.41 -9.93 43.79
CA ARG A 11 -22.48 -11.07 43.82
C ARG A 11 -21.03 -10.57 44.02
N PRO A 12 -20.18 -11.29 44.78
CA PRO A 12 -18.79 -10.89 45.01
C PRO A 12 -18.04 -10.83 43.69
N ARG A 13 -17.43 -9.69 43.39
CA ARG A 13 -16.78 -9.38 42.11
C ARG A 13 -15.26 -9.46 42.24
N GLU A 14 -14.72 -10.52 42.86
CA GLU A 14 -13.36 -10.44 43.41
C GLU A 14 -12.30 -11.44 42.94
N LYS A 15 -12.56 -12.37 42.01
CA LYS A 15 -11.47 -13.20 41.44
C LYS A 15 -11.41 -13.30 39.91
N TYR A 16 -12.47 -12.93 39.19
CA TYR A 16 -12.58 -13.14 37.73
C TYR A 16 -12.23 -11.95 36.84
N SER A 17 -11.74 -10.83 37.39
CA SER A 17 -11.33 -9.66 36.59
C SER A 17 -9.97 -9.83 35.90
N ARG A 18 -9.33 -11.00 36.07
CA ARG A 18 -7.92 -11.22 35.75
C ARG A 18 -7.66 -12.26 34.66
N LEU A 19 -8.65 -12.87 34.01
CA LEU A 19 -8.41 -13.83 32.92
C LEU A 19 -9.24 -13.45 31.68
N ILE A 20 -8.62 -13.47 30.50
CA ILE A 20 -9.30 -13.26 29.21
C ILE A 20 -9.06 -14.47 28.31
N CYS A 21 -10.13 -14.98 27.70
CA CYS A 21 -10.03 -15.90 26.57
C CYS A 21 -9.71 -15.15 25.27
N LEU A 22 -8.64 -15.54 24.60
CA LEU A 22 -8.17 -14.88 23.36
C LEU A 22 -9.18 -15.02 22.22
N GLY A 23 -9.78 -16.21 22.05
CA GLY A 23 -10.78 -16.44 21.00
C GLY A 23 -12.06 -15.62 21.20
N CYS A 24 -12.48 -15.37 22.44
CA CYS A 24 -13.60 -14.46 22.72
C CYS A 24 -13.22 -12.98 22.55
N ARG A 25 -11.98 -12.60 22.92
CA ARG A 25 -11.47 -11.23 22.78
C ARG A 25 -11.35 -10.82 21.31
N GLU A 26 -10.75 -11.67 20.49
CA GLU A 26 -10.59 -11.44 19.04
C GLU A 26 -11.94 -11.20 18.36
N ARG A 27 -12.95 -11.96 18.77
CA ARG A 27 -14.32 -11.85 18.24
C ARG A 27 -15.16 -10.77 18.94
N ARG A 28 -14.59 -10.00 19.86
CA ARG A 28 -15.25 -8.95 20.67
C ARG A 28 -16.53 -9.43 21.37
N ILE A 29 -16.59 -10.71 21.75
CA ILE A 29 -17.73 -11.30 22.45
C ILE A 29 -17.43 -11.47 23.93
N ARG A 30 -18.48 -11.34 24.77
CA ARG A 30 -18.35 -11.51 26.22
C ARG A 30 -17.98 -12.96 26.55
N CYS A 31 -16.87 -13.14 27.26
CA CYS A 31 -16.40 -14.45 27.70
C CYS A 31 -16.98 -14.80 29.08
N GLU A 32 -17.40 -16.05 29.23
CA GLU A 32 -17.84 -16.64 30.50
C GLU A 32 -16.94 -17.85 30.80
N LEU A 33 -15.86 -17.60 31.54
CA LEU A 33 -14.92 -18.63 31.97
C LEU A 33 -15.45 -19.40 33.19
N PRO A 34 -15.20 -20.71 33.31
CA PRO A 34 -15.53 -21.50 34.50
C PRO A 34 -14.85 -20.97 35.76
N SER A 35 -15.46 -21.27 36.92
CA SER A 35 -15.07 -20.73 38.23
C SER A 35 -13.76 -21.30 38.82
N GLU A 36 -13.22 -22.35 38.23
CA GLU A 36 -12.16 -23.19 38.83
C GLU A 36 -10.90 -23.21 37.96
N ILE A 37 -10.35 -22.03 37.64
CA ILE A 37 -9.08 -21.94 36.89
C ILE A 37 -7.98 -21.51 37.86
N GLU A 38 -6.93 -22.32 37.98
CA GLU A 38 -5.75 -22.02 38.78
C GLU A 38 -5.08 -20.70 38.32
N PRO A 39 -4.50 -19.91 39.24
CA PRO A 39 -3.86 -18.65 38.90
C PRO A 39 -2.61 -18.88 38.03
N LEU A 40 -2.65 -18.34 36.80
CA LEU A 40 -1.53 -18.33 35.85
C LEU A 40 -0.54 -17.19 36.13
N ASP A 41 0.71 -17.39 35.71
CA ASP A 41 1.70 -16.32 35.63
C ASP A 41 1.39 -15.32 34.48
N PRO A 42 1.86 -14.06 34.56
CA PRO A 42 1.42 -12.98 33.66
C PRO A 42 1.69 -13.21 32.16
N ASP A 43 2.66 -14.06 31.83
CA ASP A 43 3.13 -14.34 30.47
C ASP A 43 2.87 -15.79 30.01
N GLU A 44 2.18 -16.60 30.81
CA GLU A 44 1.83 -17.98 30.44
C GLU A 44 0.51 -18.01 29.63
N LEU A 45 0.56 -18.62 28.44
CA LEU A 45 -0.62 -18.97 27.65
C LEU A 45 -0.97 -20.42 27.94
N ARG A 46 -2.17 -20.67 28.49
CA ARG A 46 -2.63 -22.03 28.75
C ARG A 46 -3.94 -22.31 28.02
N THR A 47 -3.99 -23.44 27.33
CA THR A 47 -5.24 -24.09 26.92
C THR A 47 -5.88 -24.73 28.14
N ILE A 48 -7.10 -24.32 28.47
CA ILE A 48 -7.82 -24.90 29.61
C ILE A 48 -8.52 -26.17 29.15
N ASP A 49 -8.41 -27.24 29.95
CA ASP A 49 -9.15 -28.49 29.75
C ASP A 49 -10.67 -28.28 29.73
N THR A 50 -11.16 -27.28 30.47
CA THR A 50 -12.56 -26.85 30.44
C THR A 50 -12.68 -25.54 29.65
N PRO A 51 -13.04 -25.57 28.36
CA PRO A 51 -13.18 -24.36 27.55
C PRO A 51 -14.34 -23.51 28.06
N CYS A 52 -14.25 -22.19 27.84
CA CYS A 52 -15.37 -21.28 28.14
C CYS A 52 -16.64 -21.75 27.40
N TYR A 53 -17.82 -21.44 27.94
CA TYR A 53 -19.09 -21.93 27.42
C TYR A 53 -19.28 -21.67 25.91
N ARG A 54 -18.65 -20.61 25.37
CA ARG A 54 -18.72 -20.26 23.95
C ARG A 54 -17.66 -20.91 23.09
N CYS A 55 -16.42 -21.04 23.55
CA CYS A 55 -15.42 -21.86 22.88
C CYS A 55 -15.89 -23.33 22.77
N LYS A 56 -16.54 -23.84 23.82
CA LYS A 56 -17.18 -25.16 23.83
C LYS A 56 -18.25 -25.30 22.75
N ARG A 57 -19.15 -24.32 22.62
CA ARG A 57 -20.22 -24.34 21.60
C ARG A 57 -19.70 -24.20 20.17
N LEU A 58 -18.56 -23.54 19.99
CA LEU A 58 -17.95 -23.30 18.68
C LEU A 58 -16.92 -24.37 18.27
N GLY A 59 -16.63 -25.35 19.14
CA GLY A 59 -15.61 -26.38 18.88
C GLY A 59 -14.19 -25.82 18.77
N LEU A 60 -13.89 -24.71 19.45
CA LEU A 60 -12.61 -24.01 19.35
C LEU A 60 -11.76 -24.20 20.60
N PRO A 61 -10.41 -24.26 20.47
CA PRO A 61 -9.52 -24.28 21.62
C PRO A 61 -9.65 -22.99 22.44
N CYS A 62 -9.86 -23.13 23.75
CA CYS A 62 -9.99 -21.99 24.66
C CYS A 62 -8.64 -21.67 25.29
N VAL A 63 -7.94 -20.70 24.72
CA VAL A 63 -6.67 -20.19 25.27
C VAL A 63 -6.96 -18.99 26.15
N VAL A 64 -6.50 -19.03 27.40
CA VAL A 64 -6.64 -17.91 28.36
C VAL A 64 -5.30 -17.28 28.69
N ARG A 65 -5.34 -15.98 29.00
CA ARG A 65 -4.21 -15.20 29.52
C ARG A 65 -4.65 -14.37 30.73
N ARG A 66 -3.74 -14.13 31.66
CA ARG A 66 -3.96 -13.21 32.78
C ARG A 66 -3.93 -11.74 32.34
N THR A 67 -4.94 -10.95 32.71
CA THR A 67 -4.96 -9.51 32.50
C THR A 67 -4.32 -8.76 33.64
N VAL A 68 -3.33 -7.92 33.30
CA VAL A 68 -2.81 -6.85 34.17
C VAL A 68 -3.69 -5.61 33.96
N LEU A 69 -4.92 -5.62 34.47
CA LEU A 69 -5.70 -4.39 34.59
C LEU A 69 -5.24 -3.68 35.87
N GLY A 70 -4.35 -2.71 35.71
CA GLY A 70 -3.81 -1.90 36.80
C GLY A 70 -4.90 -1.13 37.55
N ARG A 71 -4.96 -1.32 38.86
CA ARG A 71 -5.14 -0.22 39.81
C ARG A 71 -4.02 -0.30 40.84
N PRO A 72 -3.22 0.76 40.95
CA PRO A 72 -2.73 1.14 42.26
C PRO A 72 -3.04 2.61 42.54
N SER A 73 -3.83 2.84 43.58
CA SER A 73 -3.78 4.00 44.48
C SER A 73 -4.64 3.63 45.69
N PRO A 74 -4.21 3.89 46.94
CA PRO A 74 -3.73 5.22 47.36
C PRO A 74 -2.52 5.23 48.32
N GLY A 75 -1.92 6.41 48.50
CA GLY A 75 -1.05 6.71 49.63
C GLY A 75 -0.02 7.81 49.36
N ARG A 76 -0.44 9.08 49.47
CA ARG A 76 0.49 10.21 49.65
C ARG A 76 1.37 9.93 50.87
N ASN A 77 2.69 10.06 50.73
CA ASN A 77 3.57 10.64 51.74
C ASN A 77 4.82 11.19 51.04
N SER A 78 5.21 12.38 51.47
CA SER A 78 6.13 13.32 50.84
C SER A 78 7.50 13.29 51.50
N THR A 79 8.56 13.07 50.72
CA THR A 79 9.90 13.69 50.92
C THR A 79 10.72 13.58 49.62
N PRO A 80 11.48 14.62 49.21
CA PRO A 80 12.14 14.66 47.91
C PRO A 80 13.56 14.11 47.97
N ALA A 81 13.91 13.21 47.06
CA ALA A 81 15.29 12.90 46.73
C ALA A 81 15.45 12.98 45.21
N ALA A 82 16.30 13.90 44.78
CA ALA A 82 16.56 14.25 43.40
C ALA A 82 17.17 13.07 42.63
N VAL A 83 16.49 12.66 41.56
CA VAL A 83 17.11 11.98 40.43
C VAL A 83 16.61 12.69 39.18
N CYS A 84 17.46 13.56 38.63
CA CYS A 84 17.23 14.24 37.37
C CYS A 84 17.08 13.22 36.24
N ARG A 85 15.85 12.95 35.81
CA ARG A 85 15.56 12.42 34.47
C ARG A 85 15.37 13.61 33.51
N PRO A 86 15.92 13.57 32.29
CA PRO A 86 15.73 14.65 31.33
C PRO A 86 14.25 14.68 30.90
N LYS A 87 13.55 15.73 31.33
CA LYS A 87 12.10 15.91 31.21
C LYS A 87 11.66 16.56 29.88
N GLY A 88 12.47 16.44 28.82
CA GLY A 88 12.37 17.32 27.65
C GLY A 88 11.71 16.75 26.39
N ALA A 89 11.59 15.43 26.22
CA ALA A 89 11.24 14.84 24.91
C ALA A 89 9.81 14.26 24.81
N GLU A 90 9.28 13.64 25.87
CA GLU A 90 7.91 13.10 25.87
C GLU A 90 6.84 14.21 25.88
N ASP A 91 7.15 15.38 26.47
CA ASP A 91 6.22 16.51 26.57
C ASP A 91 6.02 17.20 25.21
N THR A 92 7.05 17.28 24.37
CA THR A 92 6.96 17.92 23.04
C THR A 92 6.08 17.11 22.07
N VAL A 93 6.24 15.79 22.00
CA VAL A 93 5.39 14.94 21.13
C VAL A 93 3.97 14.84 21.67
N SER A 94 3.81 14.79 22.99
CA SER A 94 2.49 14.82 23.60
C SER A 94 1.78 16.15 23.30
N ARG A 95 2.49 17.29 23.26
CA ARG A 95 1.95 18.59 22.84
C ARG A 95 1.65 18.69 21.33
N ILE A 96 2.55 18.21 20.46
CA ILE A 96 2.32 18.10 18.99
C ILE A 96 1.00 17.38 18.71
N ILE A 97 0.67 16.42 19.57
CA ILE A 97 -0.59 15.69 19.50
C ILE A 97 -1.68 16.54 20.19
N ILE A 98 -1.58 16.91 21.46
CA ILE A 98 -2.67 17.56 22.22
C ILE A 98 -3.26 18.83 21.54
N ASP A 99 -2.52 19.56 20.70
CA ASP A 99 -3.02 20.78 20.01
C ASP A 99 -3.76 20.58 18.66
N MET A 100 -3.96 19.35 18.18
CA MET A 100 -4.90 19.13 17.07
C MET A 100 -6.34 19.25 17.58
N GLN A 101 -6.90 20.47 17.58
CA GLN A 101 -8.31 20.72 17.87
C GLN A 101 -9.18 19.86 16.92
N VAL A 102 -10.00 18.98 17.49
CA VAL A 102 -11.06 18.28 16.76
C VAL A 102 -12.11 19.35 16.41
N PRO A 103 -12.35 19.67 15.12
CA PRO A 103 -13.41 20.61 14.79
C PRO A 103 -14.74 19.99 15.21
N ALA A 104 -15.55 20.76 15.94
CA ALA A 104 -16.94 20.41 16.15
C ALA A 104 -17.60 20.17 14.78
N CYS A 105 -18.29 19.04 14.65
CA CYS A 105 -18.98 18.67 13.42
C CYS A 105 -20.01 19.75 13.06
N GLY A 106 -19.72 20.52 12.02
CA GLY A 106 -20.59 21.56 11.48
C GLY A 106 -19.76 22.67 10.85
N ASN A 107 -19.67 22.68 9.51
CA ASN A 107 -19.25 23.78 8.62
C ASN A 107 -18.07 23.49 7.66
N ALA A 108 -17.41 22.34 7.71
CA ALA A 108 -16.30 22.03 6.79
C ALA A 108 -16.72 21.62 5.34
N TYR A 109 -17.97 21.88 4.93
CA TYR A 109 -18.42 21.62 3.55
C TYR A 109 -18.64 22.91 2.72
N HIS A 110 -18.41 24.10 3.29
CA HIS A 110 -18.67 25.37 2.58
C HIS A 110 -17.43 26.18 2.16
N GLU A 111 -16.22 25.85 2.65
CA GLU A 111 -15.01 26.66 2.37
C GLU A 111 -14.12 26.15 1.23
N VAL A 112 -14.48 25.04 0.57
CA VAL A 112 -13.82 24.60 -0.68
C VAL A 112 -14.46 25.27 -1.92
N ALA A 113 -15.56 26.02 -1.74
CA ALA A 113 -16.27 26.70 -2.81
C ALA A 113 -15.88 28.19 -2.99
N SER A 114 -15.16 28.81 -2.05
CA SER A 114 -14.91 30.27 -2.06
C SER A 114 -13.53 30.70 -2.56
N VAL A 115 -12.71 29.77 -3.08
CA VAL A 115 -11.39 30.08 -3.68
C VAL A 115 -11.44 30.12 -5.22
N TYR A 116 -12.62 29.88 -5.83
CA TYR A 116 -12.81 29.96 -7.28
C TYR A 116 -13.55 31.23 -7.78
N GLU A 117 -13.88 32.17 -6.90
CA GLU A 117 -14.48 33.46 -7.30
C GLU A 117 -13.48 34.60 -7.11
N GLN A 118 -12.45 34.67 -7.97
CA GLN A 118 -11.72 35.91 -8.27
C GLN A 118 -10.79 35.72 -9.47
N MET A 119 -11.35 35.77 -10.68
CA MET A 119 -10.66 36.18 -11.91
C MET A 119 -11.73 36.71 -12.89
N PRO A 120 -11.60 37.92 -13.45
CA PRO A 120 -12.58 38.52 -14.33
C PRO A 120 -12.37 38.10 -15.80
N ASN A 121 -13.49 37.91 -16.50
CA ASN A 121 -13.64 37.82 -17.96
C ASN A 121 -12.87 36.71 -18.70
N ALA A 122 -13.59 35.62 -19.01
CA ALA A 122 -13.62 35.07 -20.36
C ALA A 122 -14.98 34.36 -20.54
N GLU A 123 -15.92 35.09 -21.15
CA GLU A 123 -17.07 34.48 -21.82
C GLU A 123 -16.53 33.55 -22.91
N ASP A 124 -16.48 32.25 -22.62
CA ASP A 124 -16.59 31.16 -23.60
C ASP A 124 -16.20 29.84 -22.93
N LEU A 125 -17.19 29.13 -22.37
CA LEU A 125 -17.31 27.66 -22.39
C LEU A 125 -18.57 27.24 -21.62
N VAL A 126 -19.70 27.44 -22.29
CA VAL A 126 -20.97 26.80 -21.95
C VAL A 126 -20.94 25.35 -22.42
N VAL A 127 -21.63 24.49 -21.65
CA VAL A 127 -22.07 23.10 -21.90
C VAL A 127 -21.24 21.99 -21.22
N ALA A 128 -21.60 21.66 -19.97
CA ALA A 128 -21.86 20.27 -19.56
C ALA A 128 -22.78 20.20 -18.31
N ARG A 129 -24.07 20.10 -18.63
CA ARG A 129 -25.23 19.58 -17.88
C ARG A 129 -25.06 19.10 -16.42
N ARG A 130 -25.88 19.73 -15.56
CA ARG A 130 -26.62 19.18 -14.41
C ARG A 130 -26.71 17.64 -14.40
N PHE A 131 -26.04 17.01 -13.45
CA PHE A 131 -26.45 15.71 -12.95
C PHE A 131 -27.46 15.92 -11.82
N LYS A 132 -28.69 15.44 -12.04
CA LYS A 132 -29.75 15.38 -11.03
C LYS A 132 -29.29 14.46 -9.90
N GLU A 133 -29.15 15.01 -8.71
CA GLU A 133 -29.42 14.29 -7.46
C GLU A 133 -30.80 13.66 -7.57
N ASN A 134 -30.85 12.35 -7.80
CA ASN A 134 -31.97 11.47 -7.48
C ASN A 134 -31.61 10.07 -7.96
N GLN A 135 -30.95 9.27 -7.11
CA GLN A 135 -31.07 7.81 -6.99
C GLN A 135 -30.03 7.16 -6.04
N LEU A 136 -29.70 7.79 -4.91
CA LEU A 136 -29.25 7.02 -3.74
C LEU A 136 -30.48 6.51 -2.97
N GLN A 137 -31.06 5.42 -3.48
CA GLN A 137 -32.03 4.64 -2.72
C GLN A 137 -31.29 3.80 -1.67
N ARG A 138 -31.36 4.31 -0.44
CA ARG A 138 -31.66 3.57 0.80
C ARG A 138 -31.05 2.17 0.96
N SER A 139 -29.93 2.12 1.69
CA SER A 139 -29.70 1.06 2.68
C SER A 139 -29.54 1.70 4.07
N HIS A 140 -30.64 1.71 4.82
CA HIS A 140 -30.78 1.95 6.26
C HIS A 140 -29.70 2.76 7.00
N CYS A 141 -29.66 4.08 6.80
CA CYS A 141 -29.32 4.98 7.90
C CYS A 141 -30.57 5.12 8.77
N GLN A 142 -30.63 4.40 9.90
CA GLN A 142 -31.56 4.75 10.95
C GLN A 142 -31.24 6.17 11.39
N ARG A 143 -32.21 7.06 11.20
CA ARG A 143 -32.22 8.45 11.64
C ARG A 143 -32.04 8.44 13.16
N TRP A 144 -30.83 8.73 13.63
CA TRP A 144 -30.58 8.95 15.05
C TRP A 144 -31.31 10.23 15.45
N SER A 145 -32.44 10.08 16.14
CA SER A 145 -33.13 11.18 16.83
C SER A 145 -32.23 11.65 17.96
N GLY A 146 -31.78 12.90 17.89
CA GLY A 146 -30.92 13.50 18.90
C GLY A 146 -31.53 13.42 20.29
N ASN A 147 -30.71 12.98 21.25
CA ASN A 147 -30.45 13.63 22.54
C ASN A 147 -29.41 12.76 23.29
N LEU A 148 -28.32 13.40 23.74
CA LEU A 148 -27.05 12.84 24.25
C LEU A 148 -26.00 12.50 23.16
N VAL A 149 -25.32 13.55 22.69
CA VAL A 149 -23.92 13.40 22.24
C VAL A 149 -23.11 13.04 23.49
N HIS A 150 -22.85 11.75 23.70
CA HIS A 150 -21.88 11.34 24.70
C HIS A 150 -20.50 11.80 24.26
N TYR A 151 -20.02 12.91 24.82
CA TYR A 151 -18.62 13.30 24.75
C TYR A 151 -17.80 12.21 25.45
N HIS A 152 -17.28 11.26 24.67
CA HIS A 152 -16.33 10.29 25.20
C HIS A 152 -14.99 11.00 25.36
N VAL A 153 -14.75 11.57 26.55
CA VAL A 153 -13.42 12.06 26.93
C VAL A 153 -12.48 10.85 26.99
N PRO A 154 -11.42 10.79 26.16
CA PRO A 154 -10.46 9.69 26.21
C PRO A 154 -9.85 9.59 27.61
N GLN A 155 -9.97 8.43 28.26
CA GLN A 155 -9.46 8.23 29.62
C GLN A 155 -7.99 7.79 29.69
N SER A 156 -7.33 7.54 28.55
CA SER A 156 -5.90 7.21 28.48
C SER A 156 -5.25 7.79 27.24
N ASN A 157 -3.94 8.02 27.32
CA ASN A 157 -3.12 8.47 26.19
C ASN A 157 -3.18 7.49 25.00
N GLU A 158 -3.32 6.19 25.28
CA GLU A 158 -3.47 5.17 24.23
C GLU A 158 -4.79 5.36 23.48
N ARG A 159 -5.91 5.65 24.18
CA ARG A 159 -7.19 5.91 23.51
C ARG A 159 -7.12 7.16 22.63
N VAL A 160 -6.44 8.21 23.08
CA VAL A 160 -6.22 9.41 22.27
C VAL A 160 -5.44 9.06 21.00
N LEU A 161 -4.36 8.27 21.13
CA LEU A 161 -3.54 7.84 20.00
C LEU A 161 -4.34 6.98 19.01
N ILE A 162 -5.11 6.00 19.50
CA ILE A 162 -5.97 5.15 18.66
C ILE A 162 -6.97 5.99 17.87
N ILE A 163 -7.65 6.94 18.52
CA ILE A 163 -8.65 7.80 17.86
C ILE A 163 -8.00 8.58 16.71
N ARG A 164 -6.84 9.20 16.97
CA ARG A 164 -6.12 10.01 15.98
C ARG A 164 -5.51 9.19 14.87
N ALA A 165 -4.99 8.01 15.20
CA ALA A 165 -4.53 7.05 14.21
C ALA A 165 -5.69 6.68 13.28
N LEU A 166 -6.81 6.21 13.82
CA LEU A 166 -8.00 5.85 13.03
C LEU A 166 -8.55 7.02 12.20
N GLU A 167 -8.60 8.23 12.75
CA GLU A 167 -9.01 9.42 12.01
C GLU A 167 -8.04 9.71 10.85
N THR A 168 -6.73 9.56 11.08
CA THR A 168 -5.72 9.72 10.04
C THR A 168 -5.86 8.64 8.97
N LEU A 169 -6.01 7.37 9.35
CA LEU A 169 -6.17 6.26 8.40
C LEU A 169 -7.36 6.47 7.47
N ARG A 170 -8.51 6.88 8.02
CA ARG A 170 -9.72 7.18 7.24
C ARG A 170 -9.55 8.37 6.29
N ARG A 171 -8.87 9.41 6.75
CA ARG A 171 -8.62 10.59 5.90
C ARG A 171 -7.65 10.28 4.77
N GLU A 172 -6.67 9.43 5.01
CA GLU A 172 -5.72 8.98 3.99
C GLU A 172 -6.24 7.79 3.15
N CYS A 173 -7.46 7.29 3.44
CA CYS A 173 -8.11 6.17 2.74
C CYS A 173 -7.26 4.87 2.75
N VAL A 174 -6.61 4.58 3.88
CA VAL A 174 -5.73 3.40 4.07
C VAL A 174 -6.32 2.36 5.04
N GLU A 175 -7.53 2.57 5.54
CA GLU A 175 -8.12 1.72 6.59
C GLU A 175 -8.39 0.27 6.15
N ASP A 176 -8.51 0.01 4.85
CA ASP A 176 -8.74 -1.33 4.29
C ASP A 176 -7.45 -2.09 3.96
N GLU A 177 -6.30 -1.40 4.03
CA GLU A 177 -4.96 -1.95 3.80
C GLU A 177 -4.40 -2.59 5.10
N TRP A 178 -3.10 -2.87 5.15
CA TRP A 178 -2.43 -3.42 6.34
C TRP A 178 -2.59 -2.55 7.61
N PHE A 179 -2.89 -1.26 7.46
CA PHE A 179 -3.13 -0.35 8.59
C PHE A 179 -4.32 -0.74 9.46
N ARG A 180 -5.27 -1.54 8.94
CA ARG A 180 -6.40 -2.12 9.70
C ARG A 180 -5.97 -2.90 10.94
N HIS A 181 -4.74 -3.42 10.94
CA HIS A 181 -4.18 -4.21 12.03
C HIS A 181 -3.68 -3.33 13.19
N LEU A 182 -3.30 -2.08 12.92
CA LEU A 182 -2.62 -1.18 13.89
C LEU A 182 -3.38 -0.97 15.20
N PRO A 183 -4.71 -0.77 15.23
CA PRO A 183 -5.42 -0.51 16.49
C PRO A 183 -5.28 -1.64 17.52
N ALA A 184 -5.02 -2.88 17.07
CA ALA A 184 -4.81 -4.01 17.96
C ALA A 184 -3.45 -3.96 18.68
N TYR A 185 -2.47 -3.25 18.13
CA TYR A 185 -1.08 -3.24 18.59
C TYR A 185 -0.66 -1.94 19.30
N VAL A 186 -1.49 -0.90 19.30
CA VAL A 186 -1.19 0.34 20.04
C VAL A 186 -0.92 0.02 21.52
N GLY A 187 0.12 0.64 22.08
CA GLY A 187 0.56 0.42 23.47
C GLY A 187 1.44 -0.83 23.67
N HIS A 188 1.69 -1.64 22.64
CA HIS A 188 2.53 -2.84 22.78
C HIS A 188 4.03 -2.52 22.71
N SER A 189 4.42 -1.46 22.00
CA SER A 189 5.82 -1.05 21.88
C SER A 189 5.94 0.47 21.72
N PRO A 190 6.90 1.12 22.41
CA PRO A 190 7.21 2.53 22.18
C PRO A 190 7.59 2.84 20.73
N ALA A 191 8.26 1.90 20.05
CA ALA A 191 8.66 2.07 18.64
C ALA A 191 7.44 2.20 17.72
N LEU A 192 6.43 1.36 17.92
CA LEU A 192 5.20 1.40 17.14
C LEU A 192 4.43 2.68 17.42
N ASP A 193 4.22 2.99 18.70
CA ASP A 193 3.43 4.16 19.10
C ASP A 193 4.08 5.46 18.59
N LEU A 194 5.39 5.61 18.71
CA LEU A 194 6.10 6.78 18.19
C LEU A 194 6.07 6.84 16.64
N SER A 195 6.12 5.69 15.96
CA SER A 195 6.00 5.64 14.50
C SER A 195 4.59 6.05 14.03
N ILE A 196 3.54 5.63 14.74
CA ILE A 196 2.16 6.10 14.49
C ILE A 196 2.08 7.61 14.69
N LYS A 197 2.65 8.12 15.78
CA LYS A 197 2.67 9.57 16.08
C LYS A 197 3.39 10.38 15.00
N ALA A 198 4.54 9.91 14.52
CA ALA A 198 5.28 10.54 13.45
C ALA A 198 4.45 10.61 12.15
N LEU A 199 3.81 9.50 11.75
CA LEU A 199 2.96 9.47 10.56
C LEU A 199 1.74 10.39 10.71
N VAL A 200 1.06 10.36 11.87
CA VAL A 200 -0.07 11.26 12.16
C VAL A 200 0.33 12.72 12.06
N ALA A 201 1.50 13.10 12.60
CA ALA A 201 2.03 14.45 12.49
C ALA A 201 2.33 14.83 11.03
N ALA A 202 2.99 13.96 10.26
CA ALA A 202 3.26 14.19 8.84
C ALA A 202 1.97 14.41 8.03
N CYS A 203 0.95 13.58 8.23
CA CYS A 203 -0.35 13.73 7.57
C CYS A 203 -1.03 15.04 7.96
N ALA A 204 -1.05 15.38 9.26
CA ALA A 204 -1.60 16.64 9.75
C ALA A 204 -0.89 17.87 9.15
N TYR A 205 0.43 17.82 9.04
CA TYR A 205 1.23 18.87 8.42
C TYR A 205 0.93 19.00 6.93
N SER A 206 0.86 17.88 6.21
CA SER A 206 0.55 17.89 4.77
C SER A 206 -0.81 18.54 4.46
N ARG A 207 -1.76 18.44 5.41
CA ARG A 207 -3.10 19.05 5.35
C ARG A 207 -3.13 20.53 5.76
N GLY A 208 -2.00 21.12 6.16
CA GLY A 208 -1.92 22.52 6.57
C GLY A 208 -2.50 22.77 7.96
N THR A 209 -2.38 21.82 8.89
CA THR A 209 -2.80 22.03 10.29
C THR A 209 -2.06 23.26 10.87
N PRO A 210 -2.79 24.25 11.43
CA PRO A 210 -2.17 25.45 11.98
C PRO A 210 -1.12 25.10 13.04
N HIS A 211 -0.06 25.91 13.12
CA HIS A 211 1.04 25.80 14.10
C HIS A 211 1.91 24.55 14.01
N LEU A 212 1.63 23.61 13.11
CA LEU A 212 2.50 22.45 12.87
C LEU A 212 3.52 22.78 11.78
N THR A 213 4.80 22.64 12.10
CA THR A 213 5.89 22.89 11.15
C THR A 213 6.53 21.60 10.65
N SER A 214 7.27 21.70 9.55
CA SER A 214 8.11 20.60 9.05
C SER A 214 9.13 20.15 10.11
N LYS A 215 9.69 21.08 10.88
CA LYS A 215 10.63 20.79 11.98
C LYS A 215 10.00 19.90 13.05
N ASP A 216 8.75 20.16 13.42
CA ASP A 216 8.03 19.36 14.42
C ASP A 216 7.81 17.92 13.92
N CYS A 217 7.51 17.77 12.63
CA CYS A 217 7.38 16.46 12.01
C CYS A 217 8.70 15.68 12.07
N TYR A 218 9.81 16.29 11.67
CA TYR A 218 11.12 15.64 11.71
C TYR A 218 11.59 15.35 13.14
N GLN A 219 11.18 16.15 14.13
CA GLN A 219 11.41 15.83 15.54
C GLN A 219 10.64 14.57 15.97
N ALA A 220 9.37 14.43 15.55
CA ALA A 220 8.60 13.21 15.80
C ALA A 220 9.22 11.98 15.10
N LEU A 221 9.70 12.14 13.86
CA LEU A 221 10.44 11.10 13.14
C LEU A 221 11.71 10.68 13.90
N ALA A 222 12.52 11.64 14.36
CA ALA A 222 13.76 11.34 15.07
C ALA A 222 13.52 10.48 16.33
N LEU A 223 12.45 10.78 17.07
CA LEU A 223 12.06 9.99 18.24
C LEU A 223 11.55 8.60 17.86
N ALA A 224 10.79 8.47 16.79
CA ALA A 224 10.36 7.17 16.27
C ALA A 224 11.57 6.33 15.83
N LEU A 225 12.52 6.92 15.10
CA LEU A 225 13.74 6.24 14.68
C LEU A 225 14.59 5.78 15.86
N GLN A 226 14.76 6.62 16.88
CA GLN A 226 15.49 6.25 18.09
C GLN A 226 14.82 5.05 18.79
N ALA A 227 13.49 5.03 18.88
CA ALA A 227 12.75 3.93 19.48
C ALA A 227 12.83 2.64 18.65
N VAL A 228 12.76 2.73 17.32
CA VAL A 228 12.98 1.60 16.41
C VAL A 228 14.39 1.03 16.56
N GLN A 229 15.42 1.89 16.58
CA GLN A 229 16.81 1.48 16.80
C GLN A 229 17.01 0.78 18.14
N THR A 230 16.43 1.34 19.21
CA THR A 230 16.47 0.75 20.55
C THR A 230 15.79 -0.63 20.56
N SER A 231 14.63 -0.75 19.91
CA SER A 231 13.91 -2.02 19.78
C SER A 231 14.74 -3.07 19.02
N ILE A 232 15.39 -2.70 17.92
CA ILE A 232 16.31 -3.58 17.16
C ILE A 232 17.43 -4.08 18.08
N GLN A 233 18.09 -3.18 18.81
CA GLN A 233 19.19 -3.55 19.71
C GLN A 233 18.75 -4.49 20.84
N GLN A 234 17.56 -4.26 21.40
CA GLN A 234 16.99 -5.07 22.48
C GLN A 234 16.44 -6.42 22.02
N SER A 235 16.06 -6.54 20.73
CA SER A 235 15.40 -7.73 20.19
C SER A 235 16.26 -8.99 20.15
N GLN A 236 17.58 -8.91 20.39
CA GLN A 236 18.52 -10.04 20.32
C GLN A 236 18.35 -10.90 19.03
N ARG A 237 18.10 -10.25 17.88
CA ARG A 237 17.81 -10.88 16.57
C ARG A 237 16.45 -11.61 16.46
N LYS A 238 15.54 -11.45 17.41
CA LYS A 238 14.13 -11.86 17.28
C LYS A 238 13.28 -10.69 16.81
N LEU A 239 13.33 -10.42 15.51
CA LEU A 239 12.62 -9.30 14.90
C LEU A 239 11.15 -9.68 14.64
N ASP A 240 10.23 -9.07 15.40
CA ASP A 240 8.81 -9.39 15.33
C ASP A 240 8.03 -8.53 14.31
N ASP A 241 6.73 -8.76 14.20
CA ASP A 241 5.84 -7.99 13.32
C ASP A 241 5.59 -6.57 13.80
N ILE A 242 5.70 -6.31 15.11
CA ILE A 242 5.52 -4.96 15.66
C ILE A 242 6.66 -4.07 15.18
N LEU A 243 7.89 -4.57 15.18
CA LEU A 243 9.05 -3.86 14.65
C LEU A 243 8.94 -3.66 13.14
N LEU A 244 8.52 -4.69 12.38
CA LEU A 244 8.27 -4.57 10.95
C LEU A 244 7.23 -3.49 10.64
N ALA A 245 6.09 -3.50 11.34
CA ALA A 245 5.04 -2.49 11.22
C ALA A 245 5.53 -1.09 11.60
N SER A 246 6.36 -0.98 12.64
CA SER A 246 6.96 0.30 13.05
C SER A 246 7.81 0.89 11.93
N THR A 247 8.67 0.08 11.30
CA THR A 247 9.47 0.52 10.14
C THR A 247 8.59 0.84 8.92
N ALA A 248 7.52 0.07 8.69
CA ALA A 248 6.62 0.27 7.55
C ALA A 248 5.83 1.59 7.66
N LEU A 249 5.47 2.01 8.88
CA LEU A 249 4.82 3.31 9.12
C LEU A 249 5.72 4.51 8.77
N LEU A 250 7.04 4.34 8.85
CA LEU A 250 8.00 5.41 8.56
C LEU A 250 8.30 5.51 7.06
N ALA A 251 8.11 4.45 6.28
CA ALA A 251 8.37 4.46 4.84
C ALA A 251 7.67 5.60 4.08
N PRO A 252 6.37 5.91 4.26
CA PRO A 252 5.73 7.01 3.56
C PRO A 252 6.04 8.41 4.14
N PHE A 253 6.74 8.52 5.27
CA PHE A 253 6.83 9.74 6.07
C PHE A 253 7.33 10.95 5.25
N GLU A 254 8.49 10.84 4.61
CA GLU A 254 9.08 11.95 3.86
C GLU A 254 8.21 12.32 2.67
N GLY A 255 7.66 11.33 1.97
CA GLY A 255 6.77 11.57 0.84
C GLY A 255 5.48 12.28 1.25
N VAL A 256 4.97 12.03 2.46
CA VAL A 256 3.83 12.76 3.03
C VAL A 256 4.20 14.20 3.34
N VAL A 257 5.33 14.45 4.00
CA VAL A 257 5.81 15.80 4.35
C VAL A 257 6.10 16.64 3.10
N ARG A 258 6.74 16.05 2.09
CA ARG A 258 7.11 16.70 0.82
C ARG A 258 5.97 16.74 -0.20
N LYS A 259 4.84 16.09 0.07
CA LYS A 259 3.66 15.98 -0.82
C LYS A 259 3.92 15.31 -2.18
N ASN A 260 5.07 14.69 -2.41
CA ASN A 260 5.34 13.86 -3.60
C ASN A 260 4.87 12.40 -3.39
N GLY A 261 4.64 12.00 -2.13
CA GLY A 261 4.20 10.68 -1.73
C GLY A 261 5.19 9.53 -1.94
N VAL A 262 6.41 9.79 -2.43
CA VAL A 262 7.43 8.76 -2.67
C VAL A 262 7.91 8.20 -1.33
N PRO A 263 7.95 6.86 -1.14
CA PRO A 263 8.42 6.28 0.09
C PRO A 263 9.95 6.43 0.24
N THR A 264 10.41 6.58 1.47
CA THR A 264 11.83 6.66 1.80
C THR A 264 12.51 5.31 1.53
N LYS A 265 13.48 5.32 0.61
CA LYS A 265 14.27 4.15 0.21
C LYS A 265 14.80 3.35 1.38
N LEU A 266 15.42 4.04 2.35
CA LEU A 266 16.08 3.41 3.50
C LEU A 266 15.09 2.63 4.37
N HIS A 267 13.85 3.09 4.48
CA HIS A 267 12.82 2.37 5.23
C HIS A 267 12.35 1.13 4.49
N VAL A 268 12.14 1.22 3.17
CA VAL A 268 11.79 0.06 2.33
C VAL A 268 12.90 -1.01 2.35
N ASP A 269 14.17 -0.60 2.20
CA ASP A 269 15.32 -1.50 2.33
C ASP A 269 15.39 -2.10 3.74
N GLY A 270 15.06 -1.32 4.76
CA GLY A 270 14.95 -1.78 6.15
C GLY A 270 13.87 -2.85 6.36
N LEU A 271 12.74 -2.78 5.66
CA LEU A 271 11.69 -3.83 5.71
C LEU A 271 12.24 -5.17 5.23
N ALA A 272 12.90 -5.18 4.08
CA ALA A 272 13.51 -6.40 3.54
C ALA A 272 14.61 -6.92 4.47
N ALA A 273 15.47 -6.05 5.01
CA ALA A 273 16.50 -6.45 5.96
C ALA A 273 15.93 -7.09 7.24
N ILE A 274 14.81 -6.56 7.76
CA ILE A 274 14.11 -7.16 8.90
C ILE A 274 13.61 -8.55 8.55
N LEU A 275 12.96 -8.71 7.39
CA LEU A 275 12.40 -10.00 6.96
C LEU A 275 13.50 -11.04 6.71
N LEU A 276 14.64 -10.64 6.14
CA LEU A 276 15.81 -11.50 5.92
C LEU A 276 16.47 -11.96 7.22
N ALA A 277 16.52 -11.07 8.21
CA ALA A 277 17.16 -11.34 9.49
C ALA A 277 16.27 -12.16 10.44
N ARG A 278 14.99 -12.40 10.10
CA ARG A 278 14.12 -13.29 10.87
C ARG A 278 14.65 -14.72 10.82
N SER A 279 14.48 -15.44 11.92
CA SER A 279 14.74 -16.89 11.95
C SER A 279 13.87 -17.59 10.90
N SER A 280 14.41 -18.61 10.25
CA SER A 280 13.64 -19.51 9.37
C SER A 280 12.47 -20.20 10.07
N THR A 281 12.47 -20.24 11.41
CA THR A 281 11.38 -20.77 12.24
C THR A 281 10.29 -19.73 12.55
N TYR A 282 10.53 -18.45 12.25
CA TYR A 282 9.54 -17.41 12.47
C TYR A 282 8.37 -17.56 11.49
N PRO A 283 7.11 -17.60 11.95
CA PRO A 283 5.98 -17.83 11.06
C PRO A 283 5.77 -16.65 10.11
N VAL A 284 5.43 -16.95 8.86
CA VAL A 284 4.94 -15.94 7.91
C VAL A 284 3.53 -15.52 8.32
N THR A 285 3.37 -14.27 8.76
CA THR A 285 2.09 -13.74 9.23
C THR A 285 1.38 -12.94 8.13
N GLN A 286 0.06 -12.79 8.28
CA GLN A 286 -0.73 -12.00 7.34
C GLN A 286 -0.32 -10.51 7.35
N LEU A 287 0.03 -9.97 8.53
CA LEU A 287 0.51 -8.58 8.63
C LEU A 287 1.79 -8.37 7.83
N ALA A 288 2.75 -9.30 7.92
CA ALA A 288 3.98 -9.22 7.15
C ALA A 288 3.73 -9.32 5.64
N ARG A 289 2.82 -10.20 5.20
CA ARG A 289 2.38 -10.30 3.80
C ARG A 289 1.74 -9.01 3.31
N ASP A 290 0.77 -8.48 4.05
CA ASP A 290 0.06 -7.24 3.69
C ASP A 290 1.06 -6.05 3.60
N ILE A 291 2.07 -5.98 4.47
CA ILE A 291 3.13 -4.96 4.42
C ILE A 291 4.02 -5.11 3.17
N VAL A 292 4.46 -6.33 2.85
CA VAL A 292 5.29 -6.58 1.66
C VAL A 292 4.51 -6.25 0.40
N GLU A 293 3.29 -6.75 0.29
CA GLU A 293 2.40 -6.49 -0.86
C GLU A 293 2.15 -4.99 -1.04
N PHE A 294 1.93 -4.24 0.05
CA PHE A 294 1.73 -2.79 -0.01
C PHE A 294 2.93 -2.05 -0.60
N ASN A 295 4.15 -2.50 -0.29
CA ASN A 295 5.39 -1.81 -0.68
C ASN A 295 6.06 -2.37 -1.95
N ALA A 296 5.65 -3.54 -2.44
CA ALA A 296 6.34 -4.24 -3.53
C ALA A 296 6.41 -3.44 -4.84
N CYS A 297 5.31 -2.82 -5.26
CA CYS A 297 5.29 -2.04 -6.51
C CYS A 297 6.19 -0.79 -6.42
N GLU A 298 6.13 -0.04 -5.33
CA GLU A 298 6.94 1.19 -5.19
C GLU A 298 8.42 0.86 -5.03
N SER A 299 8.71 -0.18 -4.25
CA SER A 299 10.05 -0.76 -4.14
C SER A 299 10.60 -1.18 -5.51
N SER A 300 9.78 -1.82 -6.35
CA SER A 300 10.15 -2.20 -7.71
C SER A 300 10.46 -1.00 -8.59
N ILE A 301 9.58 0.01 -8.62
CA ILE A 301 9.79 1.25 -9.39
C ILE A 301 11.12 1.91 -8.99
N MET A 302 11.36 2.05 -7.70
CA MET A 302 12.62 2.62 -7.18
C MET A 302 13.83 1.76 -7.56
N ALA A 303 13.73 0.43 -7.46
CA ALA A 303 14.81 -0.49 -7.82
C ALA A 303 15.14 -0.42 -9.32
N CYS A 304 14.11 -0.35 -10.18
CA CYS A 304 14.26 -0.13 -11.62
C CYS A 304 14.99 1.19 -11.93
N ILE A 305 14.65 2.27 -11.24
CA ILE A 305 15.29 3.58 -11.42
C ILE A 305 16.74 3.56 -10.92
N LEU A 306 16.98 2.97 -9.76
CA LEU A 306 18.30 2.87 -9.14
C LEU A 306 19.21 1.80 -9.77
N ASN A 307 18.73 1.14 -10.83
CA ASN A 307 19.41 0.07 -11.54
C ASN A 307 19.94 -1.04 -10.62
N ARG A 308 19.10 -1.52 -9.71
CA ARG A 308 19.43 -2.61 -8.78
C ARG A 308 18.27 -3.62 -8.65
N PRO A 309 18.54 -4.84 -8.16
CA PRO A 309 17.51 -5.76 -7.70
C PRO A 309 16.55 -5.14 -6.69
N SER A 310 15.32 -5.66 -6.62
CA SER A 310 14.39 -5.31 -5.55
C SER A 310 14.95 -5.74 -4.20
N PRO A 311 14.85 -4.95 -3.13
CA PRO A 311 15.25 -5.39 -1.80
C PRO A 311 14.46 -6.64 -1.35
N PHE A 312 13.22 -6.81 -1.81
CA PHE A 312 12.40 -7.97 -1.49
C PHE A 312 12.78 -9.25 -2.25
N GLU A 313 13.65 -9.19 -3.26
CA GLU A 313 14.02 -10.37 -4.06
C GLU A 313 14.74 -11.45 -3.26
N SER A 314 15.44 -11.05 -2.20
CA SER A 314 16.13 -11.98 -1.31
C SER A 314 15.24 -12.52 -0.18
N VAL A 315 14.06 -11.93 0.03
CA VAL A 315 13.11 -12.35 1.06
C VAL A 315 12.45 -13.67 0.65
N LEU A 316 12.08 -14.49 1.64
CA LEU A 316 11.41 -15.77 1.41
C LEU A 316 10.15 -15.59 0.52
N PRO A 317 9.98 -16.39 -0.55
CA PRO A 317 8.83 -16.30 -1.45
C PRO A 317 7.48 -16.37 -0.73
N ALA A 318 7.38 -17.11 0.37
CA ALA A 318 6.15 -17.24 1.15
C ALA A 318 5.52 -15.91 1.63
N TYR A 319 6.27 -14.80 1.62
CA TYR A 319 5.76 -13.45 1.93
C TYR A 319 5.03 -12.77 0.76
N PHE A 320 5.23 -13.20 -0.49
CA PHE A 320 4.69 -12.52 -1.68
C PHE A 320 4.23 -13.46 -2.81
N ALA A 321 4.80 -14.66 -2.91
CA ALA A 321 4.43 -15.69 -3.86
C ALA A 321 3.23 -16.50 -3.36
N ASN A 322 2.45 -17.03 -4.30
CA ASN A 322 1.33 -17.90 -4.01
C ASN A 322 1.81 -19.35 -3.87
N ASP A 323 2.41 -19.69 -2.73
CA ASP A 323 2.69 -21.08 -2.40
C ASP A 323 1.37 -21.78 -2.13
N ASN A 324 0.91 -22.61 -3.07
CA ASN A 324 -0.34 -23.40 -3.03
C ASN A 324 -0.41 -24.35 -1.81
N ILE A 325 -0.50 -23.83 -0.59
CA ILE A 325 -0.82 -24.57 0.62
C ILE A 325 -2.33 -24.45 0.84
N GLY A 326 -3.08 -25.32 0.14
CA GLY A 326 -4.30 -25.92 0.68
C GLY A 326 -5.61 -25.10 0.74
N CYS A 327 -5.67 -23.87 0.22
CA CYS A 327 -6.94 -23.15 0.03
C CYS A 327 -6.97 -22.48 -1.34
N ALA A 328 -8.07 -22.66 -2.07
CA ALA A 328 -8.37 -21.91 -3.28
C ALA A 328 -8.43 -20.41 -2.95
N GLY A 329 -7.30 -19.72 -3.07
CA GLY A 329 -7.25 -18.26 -3.01
C GLY A 329 -8.16 -17.69 -4.10
N SER A 330 -8.82 -16.57 -3.81
CA SER A 330 -9.65 -15.88 -4.81
C SER A 330 -8.82 -15.58 -6.07
N ASP A 331 -9.47 -15.52 -7.23
CA ASP A 331 -8.78 -15.16 -8.49
C ASP A 331 -8.02 -13.83 -8.35
N GLN A 332 -8.57 -12.90 -7.59
CA GLN A 332 -7.92 -11.66 -7.19
C GLN A 332 -6.58 -11.91 -6.46
N ALA A 333 -6.57 -12.71 -5.40
CA ALA A 333 -5.36 -12.99 -4.61
C ALA A 333 -4.28 -13.68 -5.45
N ARG A 334 -4.68 -14.60 -6.32
CA ARG A 334 -3.76 -15.30 -7.25
C ARG A 334 -3.09 -14.32 -8.20
N LEU A 335 -3.87 -13.48 -8.88
CA LEU A 335 -3.34 -12.49 -9.83
C LEU A 335 -2.49 -11.43 -9.13
N LYS A 336 -2.87 -11.02 -7.92
CA LYS A 336 -2.12 -10.07 -7.12
C LYS A 336 -0.76 -10.63 -6.71
N ALA A 337 -0.69 -11.90 -6.30
CA ALA A 337 0.56 -12.58 -5.97
C ALA A 337 1.48 -12.68 -7.20
N VAL A 338 0.95 -13.12 -8.35
CA VAL A 338 1.72 -13.16 -9.62
C VAL A 338 2.25 -11.78 -9.99
N GLY A 339 1.41 -10.74 -9.93
CA GLY A 339 1.83 -9.37 -10.20
C GLY A 339 2.91 -8.88 -9.23
N THR A 340 2.79 -9.23 -7.94
CA THR A 340 3.75 -8.86 -6.89
C THR A 340 5.10 -9.55 -7.13
N GLU A 341 5.10 -10.84 -7.44
CA GLU A 341 6.31 -11.61 -7.76
C GLU A 341 7.01 -11.03 -9.01
N LEU A 342 6.26 -10.66 -10.05
CA LEU A 342 6.80 -9.95 -11.21
C LEU A 342 7.45 -8.62 -10.78
N PHE A 343 6.80 -7.80 -9.96
CA PHE A 343 7.39 -6.56 -9.46
C PHE A 343 8.67 -6.79 -8.64
N VAL A 344 8.75 -7.86 -7.86
CA VAL A 344 9.95 -8.19 -7.07
C VAL A 344 11.14 -8.54 -7.98
N HIS A 345 10.94 -9.31 -9.05
CA HIS A 345 12.05 -9.83 -9.85
C HIS A 345 12.38 -9.01 -11.12
N LEU A 346 11.42 -8.25 -11.65
CA LEU A 346 11.62 -7.40 -12.85
C LEU A 346 12.82 -6.44 -12.75
N PRO A 347 13.10 -5.77 -11.61
CA PRO A 347 14.23 -4.86 -11.50
C PRO A 347 15.58 -5.52 -11.81
N ARG A 348 15.80 -6.77 -11.36
CA ARG A 348 17.04 -7.52 -11.67
C ARG A 348 17.15 -7.85 -13.15
N LEU A 349 16.04 -8.25 -13.79
CA LEU A 349 16.04 -8.49 -15.24
C LEU A 349 16.41 -7.21 -16.00
N LEU A 350 15.84 -6.06 -15.61
CA LEU A 350 16.18 -4.76 -16.20
C LEU A 350 17.66 -4.42 -16.05
N THR A 351 18.25 -4.65 -14.86
CA THR A 351 19.69 -4.46 -14.64
C THR A 351 20.51 -5.33 -15.59
N LEU A 352 20.17 -6.61 -15.73
CA LEU A 352 20.86 -7.51 -16.66
C LEU A 352 20.76 -7.04 -18.12
N VAL A 353 19.57 -6.63 -18.57
CA VAL A 353 19.33 -6.13 -19.94
C VAL A 353 20.14 -4.86 -20.22
N ARG A 354 20.23 -3.95 -19.25
CA ARG A 354 21.07 -2.74 -19.34
C ARG A 354 22.55 -3.09 -19.43
N SER A 355 23.02 -4.02 -18.60
CA SER A 355 24.40 -4.50 -18.63
C SER A 355 24.76 -5.16 -19.97
N VAL A 356 23.85 -5.97 -20.54
CA VAL A 356 24.02 -6.56 -21.88
C VAL A 356 24.11 -5.48 -22.96
N SER A 357 23.28 -4.44 -22.86
CA SER A 357 23.27 -3.32 -23.81
C SER A 357 24.55 -2.46 -23.75
N LEU A 358 25.12 -2.26 -22.56
CA LEU A 358 26.34 -1.45 -22.36
C LEU A 358 27.64 -2.20 -22.73
N ASN A 359 27.74 -3.48 -22.35
CA ASN A 359 29.00 -4.23 -22.49
C ASN A 359 29.13 -4.98 -23.84
N GLY A 360 28.06 -5.00 -24.64
CA GLY A 360 27.94 -5.95 -25.75
C GLY A 360 27.97 -7.41 -25.27
N VAL A 361 27.90 -8.37 -26.19
CA VAL A 361 27.89 -9.83 -25.87
C VAL A 361 29.29 -10.36 -25.48
N SER A 362 30.22 -9.49 -25.06
CA SER A 362 31.62 -9.86 -24.80
C SER A 362 31.85 -10.75 -23.57
N GLY A 363 30.78 -11.17 -22.87
CA GLY A 363 30.79 -12.25 -21.88
C GLY A 363 29.52 -13.08 -22.00
N GLY A 364 29.62 -14.33 -22.45
CA GLY A 364 28.46 -15.17 -22.79
C GLY A 364 27.51 -15.50 -21.62
N GLU A 365 27.96 -15.33 -20.38
CA GLU A 365 27.19 -15.60 -19.17
C GLU A 365 26.07 -14.58 -18.93
N LEU A 366 26.33 -13.28 -19.16
CA LEU A 366 25.36 -12.20 -18.86
C LEU A 366 24.07 -12.29 -19.72
N PRO A 367 24.13 -12.47 -21.05
CA PRO A 367 22.93 -12.69 -21.85
C PRO A 367 22.19 -13.99 -21.48
N ALA A 368 22.93 -15.06 -21.13
CA ALA A 368 22.33 -16.33 -20.74
C ALA A 368 21.53 -16.18 -19.43
N ASP A 369 22.08 -15.50 -18.43
CA ASP A 369 21.39 -15.19 -17.18
C ASP A 369 20.14 -14.32 -17.40
N ALA A 370 20.23 -13.32 -18.29
CA ALA A 370 19.10 -12.47 -18.66
C ALA A 370 17.97 -13.29 -19.31
N PHE A 371 18.30 -14.15 -20.28
CA PHE A 371 17.30 -15.02 -20.93
C PHE A 371 16.72 -16.06 -19.97
N HIS A 372 17.55 -16.64 -19.09
CA HIS A 372 17.08 -17.59 -18.09
C HIS A 372 16.07 -16.92 -17.14
N LEU A 373 16.40 -15.75 -16.59
CA LEU A 373 15.48 -15.00 -15.73
C LEU A 373 14.22 -14.57 -16.49
N TYR A 374 14.36 -14.06 -17.71
CA TYR A 374 13.22 -13.70 -18.56
C TYR A 374 12.25 -14.87 -18.76
N ASN A 375 12.76 -16.06 -19.12
CA ASN A 375 11.93 -17.25 -19.33
C ASN A 375 11.27 -17.72 -18.03
N SER A 376 11.97 -17.65 -16.90
CA SER A 376 11.40 -17.96 -15.58
C SER A 376 10.23 -17.02 -15.23
N LEU A 377 10.38 -15.71 -15.50
CA LEU A 377 9.32 -14.73 -15.24
C LEU A 377 8.17 -14.84 -16.25
N LEU A 378 8.46 -15.24 -17.49
CA LEU A 378 7.43 -15.43 -18.52
C LEU A 378 6.46 -16.57 -18.16
N ALA A 379 6.95 -17.57 -17.42
CA ALA A 379 6.14 -18.66 -16.88
C ALA A 379 5.16 -18.20 -15.78
N LEU A 380 5.41 -17.05 -15.13
CA LEU A 380 4.51 -16.47 -14.13
C LEU A 380 3.30 -15.84 -14.83
N GLN A 381 2.23 -16.61 -14.95
CA GLN A 381 0.94 -16.16 -15.48
C GLN A 381 -0.22 -17.01 -14.98
N ASP A 382 -1.40 -16.40 -14.90
CA ASP A 382 -2.63 -17.08 -14.53
C ASP A 382 -3.80 -16.59 -15.39
N GLN A 383 -3.75 -16.98 -16.67
CA GLN A 383 -4.73 -16.56 -17.66
C GLN A 383 -6.16 -16.99 -17.29
N GLN A 384 -6.32 -18.10 -16.57
CA GLN A 384 -7.63 -18.57 -16.15
C GLN A 384 -8.23 -17.69 -15.04
N ALA A 385 -7.43 -17.32 -14.04
CA ALA A 385 -7.86 -16.37 -13.01
C ALA A 385 -8.17 -15.00 -13.63
N GLU A 386 -7.33 -14.54 -14.57
CA GLU A 386 -7.56 -13.30 -15.32
C GLU A 386 -8.90 -13.32 -16.05
N GLN A 387 -9.20 -14.39 -16.80
CA GLN A 387 -10.44 -14.52 -17.56
C GLN A 387 -11.67 -14.56 -16.66
N ARG A 388 -11.64 -15.32 -15.55
CA ARG A 388 -12.76 -15.40 -14.61
C ARG A 388 -13.03 -14.06 -13.91
N LEU A 389 -11.97 -13.32 -13.56
CA LEU A 389 -12.14 -12.00 -12.96
C LEU A 389 -12.66 -10.97 -13.98
N LEU A 390 -12.18 -11.04 -15.23
CA LEU A 390 -12.69 -10.19 -16.32
C LEU A 390 -14.17 -10.42 -16.65
N GLN A 391 -14.68 -11.65 -16.49
CA GLN A 391 -16.11 -11.94 -16.69
C GLN A 391 -17.02 -11.21 -15.69
N GLN A 392 -16.48 -10.78 -14.55
CA GLN A 392 -17.21 -10.07 -13.50
C GLN A 392 -17.15 -8.54 -13.67
N ILE A 393 -16.35 -8.04 -14.63
CA ILE A 393 -16.11 -6.61 -14.84
C ILE A 393 -17.01 -6.08 -15.95
N GLU A 394 -17.77 -5.02 -15.65
CA GLU A 394 -18.64 -4.36 -16.62
C GLU A 394 -17.81 -3.53 -17.62
N VAL A 395 -18.07 -3.70 -18.92
CA VAL A 395 -17.52 -2.83 -19.97
C VAL A 395 -18.55 -1.78 -20.33
N GLN A 396 -18.27 -0.51 -20.02
CA GLN A 396 -19.13 0.62 -20.38
C GLN A 396 -18.62 1.29 -21.65
N SER A 397 -19.46 1.35 -22.67
CA SER A 397 -19.21 2.16 -23.86
C SER A 397 -19.90 3.50 -23.70
N SER A 398 -19.14 4.60 -23.71
CA SER A 398 -19.76 5.93 -23.72
C SER A 398 -20.26 6.23 -25.14
N PRO A 399 -21.56 6.51 -25.36
CA PRO A 399 -22.03 7.00 -26.66
C PRO A 399 -21.41 8.38 -26.88
N CYS A 400 -20.62 8.49 -27.93
CA CYS A 400 -19.94 9.72 -28.27
C CYS A 400 -20.93 10.69 -28.92
N SER A 401 -21.14 11.88 -28.34
CA SER A 401 -22.04 12.91 -28.90
C SER A 401 -21.38 13.78 -29.97
N LYS A 402 -20.07 13.62 -30.22
CA LYS A 402 -19.33 14.30 -31.28
C LYS A 402 -18.76 13.24 -32.24
N THR A 403 -18.99 13.42 -33.53
CA THR A 403 -18.57 12.50 -34.62
C THR A 403 -17.07 12.22 -34.69
N ASP A 404 -16.23 13.03 -34.03
CA ASP A 404 -14.77 12.97 -34.12
C ASP A 404 -14.05 12.43 -32.86
N SER A 405 -14.77 12.15 -31.77
CA SER A 405 -14.13 11.54 -30.58
C SER A 405 -14.26 10.02 -30.60
N PRO A 406 -13.17 9.27 -30.35
CA PRO A 406 -13.19 7.82 -30.39
C PRO A 406 -14.15 7.26 -29.34
N GLN A 407 -14.85 6.20 -29.72
CA GLN A 407 -15.76 5.47 -28.85
C GLN A 407 -14.93 4.73 -27.78
N GLN A 408 -14.68 5.40 -26.65
CA GLN A 408 -13.90 4.83 -25.56
C GLN A 408 -14.77 3.89 -24.73
N SER A 409 -14.40 2.62 -24.72
CA SER A 409 -14.88 1.63 -23.76
C SER A 409 -14.09 1.77 -22.47
N HIS A 410 -14.74 1.77 -21.31
CA HIS A 410 -14.10 1.82 -19.99
C HIS A 410 -14.45 0.57 -19.18
N LEU A 411 -13.51 0.11 -18.35
CA LEU A 411 -13.75 -0.96 -17.39
C LEU A 411 -14.32 -0.37 -16.11
N ARG A 412 -15.39 -0.97 -15.60
CA ARG A 412 -15.96 -0.67 -14.29
C ARG A 412 -15.79 -1.87 -13.38
N PHE A 413 -15.03 -1.65 -12.32
CA PHE A 413 -14.72 -2.65 -11.32
C PHE A 413 -15.73 -2.61 -10.18
N ALA A 414 -16.11 -3.78 -9.67
CA ALA A 414 -16.98 -3.91 -8.50
C ALA A 414 -16.28 -3.48 -7.22
N SER A 415 -14.95 -3.67 -7.15
CA SER A 415 -14.12 -3.32 -6.02
C SER A 415 -12.75 -2.77 -6.44
N VAL A 416 -12.09 -2.03 -5.55
CA VAL A 416 -10.72 -1.53 -5.77
C VAL A 416 -9.72 -2.69 -5.78
N GLN A 417 -10.03 -3.73 -5.02
CA GLN A 417 -9.35 -5.00 -4.93
C GLN A 417 -9.22 -5.70 -6.29
N ASP A 418 -10.30 -5.76 -7.08
CA ASP A 418 -10.29 -6.33 -8.44
C ASP A 418 -9.42 -5.52 -9.39
N TYR A 419 -9.55 -4.20 -9.34
CA TYR A 419 -8.71 -3.28 -10.11
C TYR A 419 -7.24 -3.48 -9.76
N GLU A 420 -6.88 -3.48 -8.47
CA GLU A 420 -5.51 -3.60 -8.02
C GLU A 420 -4.86 -4.93 -8.45
N ALA A 421 -5.59 -6.05 -8.37
CA ALA A 421 -5.07 -7.34 -8.80
C ALA A 421 -4.76 -7.38 -10.29
N LEU A 422 -5.71 -6.92 -11.12
CA LEU A 422 -5.54 -6.88 -12.56
C LEU A 422 -4.50 -5.85 -12.99
N ALA A 423 -4.49 -4.67 -12.37
CA ALA A 423 -3.51 -3.63 -12.67
C ALA A 423 -2.09 -4.09 -12.34
N TYR A 424 -1.87 -4.77 -11.21
CA TYR A 424 -0.56 -5.35 -10.87
C TYR A 424 -0.14 -6.40 -11.91
N TYR A 425 -1.03 -7.35 -12.18
CA TYR A 425 -0.78 -8.42 -13.14
C TYR A 425 -0.47 -7.89 -14.55
N TRP A 426 -1.34 -7.02 -15.09
CA TRP A 426 -1.18 -6.47 -16.44
C TRP A 426 0.06 -5.61 -16.59
N GLN A 427 0.38 -4.77 -15.59
CA GLN A 427 1.60 -3.95 -15.65
C GLN A 427 2.86 -4.79 -15.59
N GLY A 428 2.92 -5.76 -14.66
CA GLY A 428 4.07 -6.65 -14.55
C GLY A 428 4.29 -7.44 -15.84
N ARG A 429 3.23 -8.03 -16.39
CA ARG A 429 3.26 -8.76 -17.67
C ARG A 429 3.66 -7.87 -18.85
N LEU A 430 3.05 -6.68 -18.97
CA LEU A 430 3.35 -5.75 -20.06
C LEU A 430 4.80 -5.28 -20.01
N ASN A 431 5.30 -4.96 -18.81
CA ASN A 431 6.69 -4.54 -18.64
C ASN A 431 7.66 -5.67 -18.99
N LEU A 432 7.39 -6.89 -18.52
CA LEU A 432 8.17 -8.08 -18.84
C LEU A 432 8.28 -8.30 -20.36
N LEU A 433 7.17 -8.22 -21.08
CA LEU A 433 7.17 -8.45 -22.53
C LEU A 433 7.96 -7.38 -23.28
N ARG A 434 7.86 -6.10 -22.87
CA ARG A 434 8.66 -5.01 -23.46
C ARG A 434 10.16 -5.19 -23.20
N VAL A 435 10.53 -5.54 -21.97
CA VAL A 435 11.93 -5.83 -21.61
C VAL A 435 12.46 -7.04 -22.40
N GLY A 436 11.64 -8.08 -22.57
CA GLY A 436 11.97 -9.23 -23.39
C GLY A 436 12.21 -8.87 -24.86
N GLN A 437 11.34 -8.03 -25.45
CA GLN A 437 11.53 -7.54 -26.81
C GLN A 437 12.87 -6.82 -26.95
N ARG A 438 13.21 -5.92 -26.02
CA ARG A 438 14.51 -5.24 -26.02
C ARG A 438 15.69 -6.20 -25.87
N LEU A 439 15.57 -7.21 -25.00
CA LEU A 439 16.62 -8.22 -24.83
C LEU A 439 16.89 -8.98 -26.13
N HIS A 440 15.84 -9.36 -26.88
CA HIS A 440 15.97 -9.99 -28.19
C HIS A 440 16.58 -9.06 -29.23
N ASP A 441 16.18 -7.79 -29.26
CA ASP A 441 16.70 -6.78 -30.19
C ASP A 441 18.21 -6.52 -29.94
N THR A 442 18.61 -6.32 -28.68
CA THR A 442 20.02 -6.13 -28.30
C THR A 442 20.86 -7.36 -28.64
N SER A 443 20.36 -8.58 -28.37
CA SER A 443 21.06 -9.82 -28.71
C SER A 443 21.27 -9.97 -30.22
N SER A 444 20.25 -9.65 -31.01
CA SER A 444 20.30 -9.71 -32.48
C SER A 444 21.29 -8.69 -33.06
N ALA A 445 21.30 -7.46 -32.54
CA ALA A 445 22.24 -6.42 -32.95
C ALA A 445 23.72 -6.80 -32.70
N CYS A 446 24.00 -7.44 -31.55
CA CYS A 446 25.36 -7.88 -31.22
C CYS A 446 25.87 -9.06 -32.08
N GLN A 447 24.98 -9.96 -32.53
CA GLN A 447 25.37 -11.05 -33.43
C GLN A 447 25.76 -10.54 -34.82
N ILE A 448 25.10 -9.48 -35.31
CA ILE A 448 25.42 -8.86 -36.60
C ILE A 448 26.82 -8.21 -36.58
N GLN A 449 27.22 -7.63 -35.44
CA GLN A 449 28.52 -6.96 -35.30
C GLN A 449 29.69 -7.95 -35.17
N THR A 450 29.48 -9.17 -34.68
CA THR A 450 30.53 -10.18 -34.45
C THR A 450 30.72 -11.17 -35.61
N GLY A 451 29.77 -11.24 -36.55
CA GLY A 451 29.77 -12.21 -37.66
C GLY A 451 30.43 -11.72 -38.97
N ARG A 452 31.71 -12.05 -39.18
CA ARG A 452 32.32 -12.09 -40.53
C ARG A 452 31.59 -13.16 -41.37
N LYS A 453 30.90 -12.74 -42.46
CA LYS A 453 30.39 -13.56 -43.58
C LYS A 453 30.03 -15.03 -43.23
N ARG A 454 28.86 -15.27 -42.65
CA ARG A 454 28.15 -16.56 -42.85
C ARG A 454 26.69 -16.28 -43.20
N LYS A 455 26.23 -16.91 -44.28
CA LYS A 455 24.87 -16.78 -44.83
C LYS A 455 23.82 -16.93 -43.72
N PRO A 456 22.74 -16.12 -43.74
CA PRO A 456 21.72 -16.13 -42.70
C PRO A 456 20.98 -17.47 -42.77
N SER A 457 21.37 -18.40 -41.91
CA SER A 457 20.79 -19.74 -41.85
C SER A 457 19.90 -19.79 -40.63
N ARG A 458 18.59 -19.69 -40.87
CA ARG A 458 17.45 -19.80 -39.93
C ARG A 458 17.33 -18.64 -38.91
N SER A 459 16.52 -17.66 -39.32
CA SER A 459 15.73 -16.73 -38.50
C SER A 459 15.94 -16.83 -36.97
N LEU A 460 16.73 -15.94 -36.39
CA LEU A 460 16.40 -15.48 -35.04
C LEU A 460 15.07 -14.75 -35.17
N GLN A 461 14.01 -15.42 -34.74
CA GLN A 461 12.65 -14.93 -34.79
C GLN A 461 12.58 -13.59 -34.06
N SER A 462 12.08 -12.57 -34.77
CA SER A 462 11.36 -11.45 -34.18
C SER A 462 10.45 -11.96 -33.06
N CYS A 463 10.27 -11.15 -32.01
CA CYS A 463 9.36 -11.44 -30.89
C CYS A 463 8.10 -12.20 -31.37
N PRO A 464 7.73 -13.34 -30.76
CA PRO A 464 6.62 -14.15 -31.22
C PRO A 464 5.37 -13.29 -31.46
N HIS A 465 4.65 -13.50 -32.58
CA HIS A 465 3.41 -12.75 -32.85
C HIS A 465 2.39 -12.83 -31.70
N SER A 466 2.43 -13.90 -30.90
CA SER A 466 1.65 -14.03 -29.66
C SER A 466 1.98 -12.95 -28.62
N HIS A 467 3.26 -12.59 -28.45
CA HIS A 467 3.67 -11.53 -27.51
C HIS A 467 3.19 -10.16 -27.95
N GLN A 468 3.24 -9.85 -29.25
CA GLN A 468 2.75 -8.56 -29.75
C GLN A 468 1.25 -8.38 -29.55
N ASN A 469 0.49 -9.47 -29.75
CA ASN A 469 -0.95 -9.50 -29.45
C ASN A 469 -1.22 -9.31 -27.95
N GLU A 470 -0.42 -9.94 -27.09
CA GLU A 470 -0.53 -9.79 -25.64
C GLU A 470 -0.19 -8.36 -25.20
N ILE A 471 0.90 -7.76 -25.70
CA ILE A 471 1.28 -6.36 -25.44
C ILE A 471 0.13 -5.42 -25.77
N SER A 472 -0.46 -5.55 -26.97
CA SER A 472 -1.60 -4.70 -27.37
C SER A 472 -2.82 -4.89 -26.47
N ARG A 473 -3.14 -6.14 -26.11
CA ARG A 473 -4.27 -6.47 -25.22
C ARG A 473 -4.08 -5.87 -23.83
N LEU A 474 -2.89 -6.02 -23.24
CA LEU A 474 -2.57 -5.51 -21.91
C LEU A 474 -2.58 -3.98 -21.89
N ALA A 475 -1.97 -3.33 -22.89
CA ALA A 475 -1.99 -1.88 -23.01
C ALA A 475 -3.42 -1.33 -23.15
N LYS A 476 -4.28 -1.98 -23.96
CA LYS A 476 -5.70 -1.64 -24.05
C LYS A 476 -6.42 -1.80 -22.72
N ASN A 477 -6.21 -2.90 -22.00
CA ASN A 477 -6.84 -3.12 -20.70
C ASN A 477 -6.48 -2.01 -19.71
N LEU A 478 -5.20 -1.62 -19.63
CA LEU A 478 -4.75 -0.52 -18.79
C LEU A 478 -5.34 0.83 -19.22
N LEU A 479 -5.41 1.12 -20.53
CA LEU A 479 -6.07 2.33 -21.05
C LEU A 479 -7.56 2.36 -20.70
N ARG A 480 -8.25 1.22 -20.73
CA ARG A 480 -9.67 1.14 -20.37
C ARG A 480 -9.94 1.33 -18.87
N CYS A 481 -8.93 1.15 -18.03
CA CYS A 481 -9.02 1.48 -16.60
C CYS A 481 -9.08 2.99 -16.35
N SER A 482 -8.78 3.81 -17.37
CA SER A 482 -8.56 5.25 -17.23
C SER A 482 -9.63 5.94 -16.39
N LYS A 483 -10.89 5.82 -16.77
CA LYS A 483 -12.00 6.44 -16.04
C LYS A 483 -12.14 5.96 -14.60
N TYR A 484 -11.85 4.69 -14.33
CA TYR A 484 -11.91 4.15 -12.97
C TYR A 484 -10.82 4.76 -12.09
N THR A 485 -9.62 4.99 -12.63
CA THR A 485 -8.51 5.52 -11.82
C THR A 485 -8.75 6.94 -11.29
N GLU A 486 -9.63 7.72 -11.94
CA GLU A 486 -10.06 9.05 -11.47
C GLU A 486 -10.87 8.99 -10.17
N THR A 487 -11.42 7.82 -9.83
CA THR A 487 -12.17 7.60 -8.59
C THR A 487 -11.28 7.18 -7.41
N LEU A 488 -10.01 6.85 -7.68
CA LEU A 488 -9.06 6.35 -6.67
C LEU A 488 -8.61 7.51 -5.77
N ARG A 489 -8.53 7.23 -4.47
CA ARG A 489 -8.13 8.22 -3.45
C ARG A 489 -6.80 7.88 -2.81
N LEU A 490 -6.43 6.59 -2.78
CA LEU A 490 -5.21 6.15 -2.15
C LEU A 490 -3.99 6.50 -3.02
N ARG A 491 -2.99 7.18 -2.43
CA ARG A 491 -1.79 7.62 -3.16
C ARG A 491 -1.02 6.49 -3.85
N LYS A 492 -0.90 5.33 -3.21
CA LYS A 492 -0.30 4.10 -3.79
C LYS A 492 -0.99 3.72 -5.11
N GLN A 493 -2.32 3.76 -5.15
CA GLN A 493 -3.12 3.39 -6.33
C GLN A 493 -2.99 4.43 -7.45
N ILE A 494 -2.94 5.71 -7.09
CA ILE A 494 -2.70 6.80 -8.03
C ILE A 494 -1.31 6.66 -8.69
N ARG A 495 -0.27 6.35 -7.91
CA ARG A 495 1.08 6.08 -8.43
C ARG A 495 1.17 4.81 -9.25
N LEU A 496 0.48 3.75 -8.84
CA LEU A 496 0.34 2.53 -9.65
C LEU A 496 -0.23 2.87 -11.03
N SER A 497 -1.24 3.74 -11.10
CA SER A 497 -1.78 4.22 -12.38
C SER A 497 -0.77 5.06 -13.17
N ALA A 498 0.06 5.87 -12.52
CA ALA A 498 1.07 6.69 -13.18
C ALA A 498 2.18 5.82 -13.81
N HIS A 499 2.63 4.80 -13.09
CA HIS A 499 3.58 3.83 -13.61
C HIS A 499 3.00 3.04 -14.80
N ALA A 500 1.74 2.60 -14.70
CA ALA A 500 1.03 2.00 -15.84
C ALA A 500 1.01 2.93 -17.06
N ALA A 501 0.75 4.22 -16.84
CA ALA A 501 0.72 5.22 -17.90
C ALA A 501 2.09 5.40 -18.58
N ALA A 502 3.19 5.39 -17.83
CA ALA A 502 4.55 5.43 -18.38
C ALA A 502 4.88 4.18 -19.24
N ILE A 503 4.49 2.99 -18.79
CA ILE A 503 4.69 1.76 -19.57
C ILE A 503 3.87 1.78 -20.87
N VAL A 504 2.58 2.15 -20.78
CA VAL A 504 1.69 2.23 -21.94
C VAL A 504 2.13 3.32 -22.92
N TRP A 505 2.63 4.45 -22.42
CA TRP A 505 3.24 5.49 -23.25
C TRP A 505 4.33 4.90 -24.16
N GLY A 506 5.22 4.09 -23.60
CA GLY A 506 6.27 3.40 -24.36
C GLY A 506 5.71 2.52 -25.47
N VAL A 507 4.68 1.71 -25.18
CA VAL A 507 4.02 0.86 -26.19
C VAL A 507 3.47 1.67 -27.35
N ILE A 508 2.85 2.82 -27.07
CA ILE A 508 2.27 3.71 -28.09
C ILE A 508 3.37 4.37 -28.94
N ARG A 509 4.53 4.67 -28.36
CA ARG A 509 5.65 5.33 -29.04
C ARG A 509 6.51 4.37 -29.86
N GLU A 510 6.57 3.11 -29.46
CA GLU A 510 7.32 2.06 -30.16
C GLU A 510 6.64 1.61 -31.48
N ASP A 511 5.49 2.21 -31.86
CA ASP A 511 4.69 1.97 -33.09
C ASP A 511 4.41 0.49 -33.41
N SER A 512 4.61 -0.38 -32.44
CA SER A 512 4.56 -1.83 -32.60
C SER A 512 3.11 -2.35 -32.62
N SER A 513 2.10 -1.50 -32.39
CA SER A 513 0.68 -1.91 -32.39
C SER A 513 -0.26 -0.84 -32.98
N PRO A 514 -0.59 -0.92 -34.29
CA PRO A 514 -1.62 -0.06 -34.91
C PRO A 514 -3.03 -0.33 -34.37
N CYS A 515 -3.20 -1.28 -33.45
CA CYS A 515 -4.48 -1.70 -32.93
C CYS A 515 -4.99 -0.86 -31.75
N ILE A 516 -4.20 0.06 -31.19
CA ILE A 516 -4.57 0.82 -29.99
C ILE A 516 -5.39 2.09 -30.32
N TYR A 517 -5.12 2.72 -31.46
CA TYR A 517 -5.75 3.95 -31.91
C TYR A 517 -6.06 3.86 -33.42
N LYS A 518 -7.11 4.54 -33.86
CA LYS A 518 -7.58 4.54 -35.25
C LYS A 518 -7.01 5.69 -36.09
N SER A 519 -6.47 6.73 -35.44
CA SER A 519 -5.88 7.90 -36.11
C SER A 519 -4.75 8.53 -35.29
N GLU A 520 -3.90 9.33 -35.93
CA GLU A 520 -2.84 10.10 -35.27
C GLU A 520 -3.38 11.15 -34.29
N ILE A 521 -4.59 11.67 -34.54
CA ILE A 521 -5.29 12.58 -33.63
C ILE A 521 -5.66 11.85 -32.34
N GLU A 522 -6.19 10.62 -32.46
CA GLU A 522 -6.50 9.76 -31.31
C GLU A 522 -5.23 9.40 -30.53
N LYS A 523 -4.14 9.05 -31.23
CA LYS A 523 -2.82 8.80 -30.61
C LYS A 523 -2.37 10.00 -29.76
N SER A 524 -2.43 11.20 -30.33
CA SER A 524 -2.03 12.43 -29.64
C SER A 524 -2.90 12.73 -28.41
N SER A 525 -4.22 12.50 -28.52
CA SER A 525 -5.16 12.66 -27.40
C SER A 525 -4.89 11.66 -26.27
N VAL A 526 -4.63 10.40 -26.59
CA VAL A 526 -4.29 9.37 -25.60
C VAL A 526 -2.97 9.71 -24.90
N LEU A 527 -1.94 10.13 -25.64
CA LEU A 527 -0.67 10.56 -25.05
C LEU A 527 -0.87 11.75 -24.11
N ALA A 528 -1.60 12.79 -24.52
CA ALA A 528 -1.89 13.94 -23.65
C ALA A 528 -2.61 13.52 -22.36
N MET A 529 -3.56 12.59 -22.45
CA MET A 529 -4.26 12.03 -21.30
C MET A 529 -3.32 11.27 -20.34
N LEU A 530 -2.40 10.45 -20.88
CA LEU A 530 -1.41 9.72 -20.08
C LEU A 530 -0.44 10.68 -19.39
N LEU A 531 0.06 11.70 -20.09
CA LEU A 531 0.95 12.70 -19.51
C LEU A 531 0.28 13.48 -18.37
N GLY A 532 -0.94 13.98 -18.60
CA GLY A 532 -1.69 14.70 -17.58
C GLY A 532 -1.90 13.88 -16.30
N ARG A 533 -2.12 12.57 -16.44
CA ARG A 533 -2.24 11.66 -15.29
C ARG A 533 -0.96 11.51 -14.50
N VAL A 534 0.16 11.35 -15.17
CA VAL A 534 1.45 11.22 -14.49
C VAL A 534 1.78 12.52 -13.74
N ASN A 535 1.52 13.68 -14.35
CA ASN A 535 1.72 14.97 -13.70
C ASN A 535 0.84 15.15 -12.46
N ILE A 536 -0.45 14.79 -12.54
CA ILE A 536 -1.36 14.81 -11.37
C ILE A 536 -0.87 13.85 -10.28
N ALA A 537 -0.46 12.64 -10.65
CA ALA A 537 -0.11 11.60 -9.70
C ALA A 537 1.22 11.85 -8.96
N LEU A 538 2.21 12.42 -9.65
CA LEU A 538 3.54 12.67 -9.09
C LEU A 538 3.68 14.09 -8.51
N GLY A 539 2.78 15.02 -8.83
CA GLY A 539 2.86 16.40 -8.36
C GLY A 539 4.17 17.08 -8.75
N ALA A 540 4.70 16.74 -9.93
CA ALA A 540 5.99 17.23 -10.40
C ALA A 540 5.94 18.74 -10.65
N HIS A 541 6.95 19.48 -10.18
CA HIS A 541 7.06 20.92 -10.39
C HIS A 541 8.48 21.29 -10.84
N PRO A 542 8.66 21.78 -12.08
CA PRO A 542 7.67 21.92 -13.14
C PRO A 542 7.12 20.57 -13.62
N ASP A 543 5.95 20.58 -14.25
CA ASP A 543 5.32 19.41 -14.87
C ASP A 543 6.27 18.67 -15.82
N LEU A 544 6.11 17.34 -15.91
CA LEU A 544 6.84 16.53 -16.86
C LEU A 544 6.40 16.84 -18.29
N SER A 545 7.35 16.75 -19.22
CA SER A 545 7.12 16.88 -20.65
C SER A 545 6.94 15.52 -21.33
N SER A 546 6.53 15.53 -22.61
CA SER A 546 6.51 14.33 -23.46
C SER A 546 7.89 13.67 -23.59
N GLU A 547 8.97 14.44 -23.51
CA GLU A 547 10.33 13.90 -23.56
C GLU A 547 10.70 13.20 -22.25
N ASP A 548 10.32 13.79 -21.11
CA ASP A 548 10.47 13.13 -19.81
C ASP A 548 9.72 11.78 -19.77
N MET A 549 8.56 11.70 -20.40
CA MET A 549 7.80 10.45 -20.55
C MET A 549 8.47 9.45 -21.50
N ASN A 550 9.11 9.90 -22.58
CA ASN A 550 9.90 9.02 -23.45
C ASN A 550 11.07 8.40 -22.66
N LEU A 551 11.80 9.22 -21.90
CA LEU A 551 12.91 8.77 -21.06
C LEU A 551 12.42 7.80 -19.96
N ALA A 552 11.30 8.10 -19.31
CA ALA A 552 10.71 7.21 -18.30
C ALA A 552 10.31 5.85 -18.90
N ALA A 553 9.59 5.87 -20.02
CA ALA A 553 9.12 4.67 -20.70
C ALA A 553 10.27 3.80 -21.23
N ASP A 554 11.37 4.43 -21.64
CA ASP A 554 12.61 3.79 -22.07
C ASP A 554 13.36 3.17 -20.88
N ALA A 555 13.47 3.89 -19.77
CA ALA A 555 14.09 3.41 -18.54
C ALA A 555 13.42 2.12 -18.04
N PHE A 556 12.08 2.04 -18.08
CA PHE A 556 11.34 0.84 -17.69
C PHE A 556 11.41 -0.31 -18.70
N ALA A 557 11.90 -0.08 -19.93
CA ALA A 557 12.10 -1.11 -20.94
C ALA A 557 13.55 -1.63 -21.02
N GLY A 558 14.46 -1.11 -20.19
CA GLY A 558 15.88 -1.49 -20.17
C GLY A 558 16.82 -0.43 -20.72
N GLY A 559 16.32 0.79 -20.95
CA GLY A 559 17.13 1.97 -21.25
C GLY A 559 17.80 2.57 -20.00
N GLU A 560 18.62 3.60 -20.22
CA GLU A 560 19.34 4.30 -19.15
C GLU A 560 18.36 5.09 -18.26
N PRO A 561 18.38 4.91 -16.92
CA PRO A 561 17.50 5.64 -16.02
C PRO A 561 17.97 7.10 -15.88
N ARG A 562 17.39 8.00 -16.67
CA ARG A 562 17.69 9.44 -16.66
C ARG A 562 16.44 10.31 -16.83
N GLY A 563 16.61 11.61 -16.61
CA GLY A 563 15.56 12.62 -16.78
C GLY A 563 14.75 12.90 -15.51
N LYS A 564 13.84 13.88 -15.61
CA LYS A 564 13.11 14.40 -14.44
C LYS A 564 12.28 13.35 -13.72
N PHE A 565 11.69 12.40 -14.46
CA PHE A 565 10.94 11.31 -13.86
C PHE A 565 11.80 10.53 -12.86
N VAL A 566 13.06 10.26 -13.20
CA VAL A 566 14.02 9.55 -12.33
C VAL A 566 14.39 10.40 -11.12
N GLU A 567 14.62 11.70 -11.31
CA GLU A 567 15.00 12.63 -10.24
C GLU A 567 13.96 12.66 -9.11
N LEU A 568 12.67 12.52 -9.42
CA LEU A 568 11.58 12.47 -8.43
C LEU A 568 11.70 11.31 -7.43
N PHE A 569 12.41 10.23 -7.77
CA PHE A 569 12.59 9.05 -6.91
C PHE A 569 13.97 8.99 -6.24
N VAL A 570 14.87 9.92 -6.56
CA VAL A 570 16.25 9.97 -6.03
C VAL A 570 16.46 11.15 -5.06
N SER A 571 15.63 12.19 -5.15
CA SER A 571 15.60 13.36 -4.25
C SER A 571 15.01 13.06 -2.87
#